data_AF-A0A959XSF3-F1
#
_entry.id   AF-A0A959XSF3-F1
#
_cell.length_a   1.000
_cell.length_b   1.000
_cell.length_c   1.000
_cell.angle_alpha   90.00
_cell.angle_beta   90.00
_cell.angle_gamma   90.00
#
_symmetry.space_group_name_H-M   'P 1'
#
loop_
_entity.id
_entity.type
_entity.pdbx_description
1 polymer ?
#
loop_
_entity_poly.entity_id
_entity_poly.type
_entity_poly.pdbx_seq_one_letter_code
_entity_poly.pdbx_strand_id
1 'polypeptide(L)'
;MAHVEPIRIAITGPESSGKTTLTKALSVHYDVPWVSEMAREFLSRTQGNYAEHDLVRIARAQLEEERRVSLDLKGRAPILLCDTDMITIRIWGQEKFGEAAPEVEAFVQNNPYDLSLLCRPDMPWEADPLRENPHDRDRLFDLYEKALRELQRPYSLIEGPHEQRVGAALAAIGSMLKDRPMR
;
A
#
# COMPACT_ATOMS: atom_id res chain seq x y z
N MET A 1 7.32 29.06 0.17
CA MET A 1 5.96 28.48 0.30
C MET A 1 6.07 27.37 1.33
N ALA A 2 5.16 27.27 2.30
CA ALA A 2 5.19 26.18 3.28
C ALA A 2 5.04 24.84 2.55
N HIS A 3 5.86 23.84 2.88
CA HIS A 3 5.63 22.48 2.42
C HIS A 3 4.31 22.00 3.03
N VAL A 4 3.35 21.64 2.17
CA VAL A 4 2.10 21.02 2.61
C VAL A 4 2.31 19.51 2.56
N GLU A 5 2.01 18.81 3.64
CA GLU A 5 2.06 17.36 3.66
C GLU A 5 1.07 16.79 2.63
N PRO A 6 1.48 15.80 1.82
CA PRO A 6 0.61 15.23 0.82
C PRO A 6 -0.49 14.39 1.46
N ILE A 7 -1.60 14.26 0.74
CA ILE A 7 -2.62 13.26 1.03
C ILE A 7 -2.11 11.91 0.55
N ARG A 8 -1.82 11.01 1.48
CA ARG A 8 -1.24 9.69 1.22
C ARG A 8 -2.33 8.64 1.05
N ILE A 9 -2.35 8.01 -0.13
CA ILE A 9 -3.27 6.92 -0.46
C ILE A 9 -2.46 5.64 -0.57
N ALA A 10 -2.71 4.68 0.32
CA ALA A 10 -2.14 3.34 0.21
C ALA A 10 -2.96 2.49 -0.75
N ILE A 11 -2.30 1.75 -1.63
CA ILE A 11 -2.88 0.63 -2.36
C ILE A 11 -2.37 -0.64 -1.68
N THR A 12 -3.27 -1.36 -1.01
CA THR A 12 -2.93 -2.45 -0.09
C THR A 12 -3.73 -3.71 -0.39
N GLY A 13 -3.33 -4.82 0.20
CA GLY A 13 -3.95 -6.14 0.00
C GLY A 13 -2.93 -7.21 -0.41
N PRO A 14 -3.38 -8.47 -0.50
CA PRO A 14 -2.51 -9.62 -0.76
C PRO A 14 -1.81 -9.54 -2.12
N GLU A 15 -0.84 -10.42 -2.32
CA GLU A 15 -0.20 -10.64 -3.61
C GLU A 15 -1.21 -10.98 -4.72
N SER A 16 -0.87 -10.64 -5.97
CA SER A 16 -1.71 -10.89 -7.15
C SER A 16 -3.14 -10.33 -7.05
N SER A 17 -3.33 -9.18 -6.38
CA SER A 17 -4.62 -8.49 -6.21
C SER A 17 -4.78 -7.23 -7.08
N GLY A 18 -3.81 -6.93 -7.96
CA GLY A 18 -3.90 -5.81 -8.90
C GLY A 18 -3.40 -4.45 -8.41
N LYS A 19 -2.74 -4.41 -7.23
CA LYS A 19 -2.24 -3.17 -6.61
C LYS A 19 -1.45 -2.30 -7.58
N THR A 20 -0.33 -2.80 -8.11
CA THR A 20 0.53 -2.05 -9.02
C THR A 20 -0.18 -1.54 -10.26
N THR A 21 -1.07 -2.35 -10.84
CA THR A 21 -1.87 -1.95 -12.02
C THR A 21 -2.82 -0.81 -11.68
N LEU A 22 -3.49 -0.90 -10.52
CA LEU A 22 -4.37 0.16 -10.04
C LEU A 22 -3.59 1.44 -9.74
N THR A 23 -2.46 1.34 -9.03
CA THR A 23 -1.61 2.48 -8.68
C THR A 23 -1.14 3.24 -9.91
N LYS A 24 -0.71 2.53 -10.96
CA LYS A 24 -0.32 3.15 -12.24
C LYS A 24 -1.48 3.87 -12.92
N ALA A 25 -2.68 3.26 -12.94
CA ALA A 25 -3.86 3.90 -13.53
C ALA A 25 -4.25 5.18 -12.78
N LEU A 26 -4.20 5.16 -11.45
CA LEU A 26 -4.47 6.33 -10.61
C LEU A 26 -3.40 7.42 -10.79
N SER A 27 -2.12 7.04 -10.89
CA SER A 27 -1.01 7.96 -11.15
C SER A 27 -1.20 8.73 -12.46
N VAL A 28 -1.62 8.03 -13.52
CA VAL A 28 -1.96 8.66 -14.81
C VAL A 28 -3.18 9.57 -14.68
N HIS A 29 -4.23 9.15 -13.98
CA HIS A 29 -5.46 9.93 -13.83
C HIS A 29 -5.24 11.26 -13.08
N TYR A 30 -4.50 11.22 -11.97
CA TYR A 30 -4.25 12.39 -11.13
C TYR A 30 -3.04 13.22 -11.57
N ASP A 31 -2.26 12.72 -12.54
CA ASP A 31 -0.97 13.31 -12.95
C ASP A 31 -0.03 13.51 -11.74
N VAL A 32 0.09 12.46 -10.92
CA VAL A 32 0.93 12.45 -9.71
C VAL A 32 1.90 11.27 -9.70
N PRO A 33 3.09 11.41 -9.10
CA PRO A 33 3.98 10.29 -8.89
C PRO A 33 3.38 9.27 -7.92
N TRP A 34 3.95 8.06 -7.94
CA TRP A 34 3.65 7.00 -6.98
C TRP A 34 4.95 6.39 -6.47
N VAL A 35 4.88 5.80 -5.28
CA VAL A 35 5.97 5.04 -4.67
C VAL A 35 5.70 3.57 -4.93
N SER A 36 6.68 2.88 -5.53
CA SER A 36 6.60 1.44 -5.80
C SER A 36 6.94 0.59 -4.58
N GLU A 37 6.65 -0.70 -4.66
CA GLU A 37 6.82 -1.62 -3.53
C GLU A 37 8.31 -1.92 -3.30
N MET A 38 8.89 -1.36 -2.24
CA MET A 38 10.32 -1.52 -1.94
C MET A 38 10.69 -2.98 -1.65
N ALA A 39 9.74 -3.79 -1.16
CA ALA A 39 9.93 -5.22 -0.99
C ALA A 39 10.26 -5.91 -2.33
N ARG A 40 9.63 -5.48 -3.43
CA ARG A 40 9.86 -6.05 -4.77
C ARG A 40 11.30 -5.85 -5.22
N GLU A 41 11.85 -4.64 -5.01
CA GLU A 41 13.24 -4.34 -5.34
C GLU A 41 14.21 -5.16 -4.48
N PHE A 42 13.96 -5.22 -3.18
CA PHE A 42 14.77 -5.97 -2.23
C PHE A 42 14.82 -7.46 -2.60
N LEU A 43 13.64 -8.09 -2.71
CA LEU A 43 13.51 -9.52 -2.98
C LEU A 43 14.05 -9.93 -4.35
N SER A 44 13.96 -9.04 -5.35
CA SER A 44 14.57 -9.29 -6.66
C SER A 44 16.09 -9.41 -6.57
N ARG A 45 16.74 -8.59 -5.72
CA ARG A 45 18.20 -8.63 -5.50
C ARG A 45 18.66 -9.84 -4.71
N THR A 46 17.82 -10.32 -3.78
CA THR A 46 18.14 -11.46 -2.93
C THR A 46 17.55 -12.78 -3.42
N GLN A 47 16.94 -12.79 -4.61
CA GLN A 47 16.27 -13.95 -5.21
C GLN A 47 15.21 -14.55 -4.28
N GLY A 48 14.42 -13.69 -3.63
CA GLY A 48 13.36 -14.08 -2.71
C GLY A 48 13.84 -14.45 -1.31
N ASN A 49 15.14 -14.45 -1.03
CA ASN A 49 15.66 -14.78 0.30
C ASN A 49 15.67 -13.53 1.19
N TYR A 50 15.10 -13.63 2.40
CA TYR A 50 15.13 -12.55 3.38
C TYR A 50 14.94 -13.10 4.79
N ALA A 51 15.42 -12.35 5.78
CA ALA A 51 15.21 -12.64 7.20
C ALA A 51 14.31 -11.57 7.84
N GLU A 52 13.87 -11.80 9.08
CA GLU A 52 12.99 -10.89 9.80
C GLU A 52 13.53 -9.44 9.84
N HIS A 53 14.82 -9.26 10.11
CA HIS A 53 15.46 -7.94 10.15
C HIS A 53 15.46 -7.21 8.80
N ASP A 54 15.31 -7.93 7.68
CA ASP A 54 15.18 -7.32 6.36
C ASP A 54 13.81 -6.65 6.19
N LEU A 55 12.76 -7.12 6.87
CA LEU A 55 11.46 -6.43 6.86
C LEU A 55 11.55 -5.03 7.46
N VAL A 56 12.37 -4.84 8.50
CA VAL A 56 12.67 -3.52 9.06
C VAL A 56 13.37 -2.64 8.02
N ARG A 57 14.34 -3.20 7.28
CA ARG A 57 15.05 -2.48 6.22
C ARG A 57 14.12 -2.10 5.07
N ILE A 58 13.24 -3.00 4.66
CA ILE A 58 12.22 -2.77 3.63
C ILE A 58 11.24 -1.68 4.09
N ALA A 59 10.76 -1.73 5.34
CA ALA A 59 9.87 -0.71 5.88
C ALA A 59 10.51 0.68 5.90
N ARG A 60 11.76 0.78 6.37
CA ARG A 60 12.51 2.04 6.34
C ARG A 60 12.69 2.55 4.91
N ALA A 61 13.03 1.67 3.97
CA ALA A 61 13.18 2.04 2.56
C ALA A 61 11.87 2.57 1.96
N GLN A 62 10.74 1.93 2.27
CA GLN A 62 9.41 2.37 1.80
C GLN A 62 9.10 3.78 2.33
N LEU A 63 9.25 4.01 3.64
CA LEU A 63 8.96 5.31 4.25
C LEU A 63 9.91 6.41 3.76
N GLU A 64 11.19 6.09 3.55
CA GLU A 64 12.16 7.05 3.03
C GLU A 64 11.85 7.43 1.58
N GLU A 65 11.46 6.47 0.74
CA GLU A 65 11.06 6.75 -0.63
C GLU A 65 9.76 7.55 -0.69
N GLU A 66 8.78 7.25 0.16
CA GLU A 66 7.58 8.07 0.32
C GLU A 66 7.89 9.51 0.72
N ARG A 67 8.79 9.69 1.68
CA ARG A 67 9.28 11.02 2.07
C ARG A 67 9.95 11.69 0.88
N ARG A 68 10.87 11.02 0.19
CA ARG A 68 11.61 11.58 -0.93
C ARG A 68 10.66 12.07 -2.03
N VAL A 69 9.73 11.23 -2.46
CA VAL A 69 8.74 11.58 -3.50
C VAL A 69 7.81 12.70 -3.02
N SER A 70 7.45 12.72 -1.73
CA SER A 70 6.61 13.79 -1.17
C SER A 70 7.22 15.19 -1.28
N LEU A 71 8.56 15.30 -1.26
CA LEU A 71 9.25 16.59 -1.34
C LEU A 71 9.16 17.22 -2.74
N ASP A 72 8.98 16.40 -3.77
CA ASP A 72 8.87 16.86 -5.17
C ASP A 72 7.43 17.27 -5.53
N LEU A 73 6.45 16.96 -4.67
CA LEU A 73 5.05 17.28 -4.89
C LEU A 73 4.77 18.78 -4.73
N LYS A 74 3.98 19.33 -5.65
CA LYS A 74 3.59 20.75 -5.67
C LYS A 74 2.07 20.89 -5.64
N GLY A 75 1.58 21.95 -5.01
CA GLY A 75 0.16 22.25 -4.91
C GLY A 75 -0.31 22.41 -3.47
N ARG A 76 -1.60 22.72 -3.28
CA ARG A 76 -2.19 22.98 -1.95
C ARG A 76 -2.60 21.72 -1.18
N ALA A 77 -2.75 20.59 -1.86
CA ALA A 77 -3.08 19.31 -1.26
C ALA A 77 -2.66 18.20 -2.24
N PRO A 78 -1.34 18.01 -2.44
CA PRO A 78 -0.89 17.05 -3.44
C PRO A 78 -1.18 15.62 -2.98
N ILE A 79 -1.55 14.74 -3.91
CA ILE A 79 -1.79 13.32 -3.63
C ILE A 79 -0.47 12.56 -3.81
N LEU A 80 -0.17 11.65 -2.88
CA LEU A 80 0.89 10.65 -3.00
C LEU A 80 0.25 9.26 -3.01
N LEU A 81 0.49 8.50 -4.07
CA LEU A 81 0.04 7.10 -4.18
C LEU A 81 1.16 6.16 -3.73
N CYS A 82 0.86 5.19 -2.88
CA CYS A 82 1.83 4.25 -2.34
C CYS A 82 1.41 2.80 -2.61
N ASP A 83 2.18 2.09 -3.44
CA ASP A 83 2.16 0.63 -3.53
C ASP A 83 3.38 0.16 -2.73
N THR A 84 3.30 -0.23 -1.48
CA THR A 84 2.13 -0.56 -0.66
C THR A 84 2.23 0.17 0.69
N ASP A 85 1.68 -0.40 1.77
CA ASP A 85 1.69 0.19 3.13
C ASP A 85 2.48 -0.62 4.17
N MET A 86 2.58 -0.05 5.37
CA MET A 86 3.24 -0.70 6.52
C MET A 86 2.47 -1.92 7.03
N ILE A 87 1.15 -1.99 6.82
CA ILE A 87 0.34 -3.16 7.19
C ILE A 87 0.79 -4.39 6.38
N THR A 88 1.11 -4.20 5.11
CA THR A 88 1.69 -5.26 4.26
C THR A 88 2.93 -5.88 4.89
N ILE A 89 3.88 -5.03 5.30
CA ILE A 89 5.15 -5.49 5.87
C ILE A 89 4.93 -6.17 7.23
N ARG A 90 4.02 -5.63 8.06
CA ARG A 90 3.60 -6.24 9.32
C ARG A 90 3.04 -7.65 9.11
N ILE A 91 2.12 -7.80 8.15
CA ILE A 91 1.50 -9.09 7.83
C ILE A 91 2.57 -10.09 7.38
N TRP A 92 3.50 -9.70 6.49
CA TRP A 92 4.58 -10.60 6.09
C TRP A 92 5.52 -11.00 7.23
N GLY A 93 5.73 -10.13 8.22
CA GLY A 93 6.42 -10.48 9.47
C GLY A 93 5.72 -11.60 10.21
N GLN A 94 4.43 -11.42 10.46
CA GLN A 94 3.59 -12.40 11.14
C GLN A 94 3.51 -13.73 10.38
N GLU A 95 3.32 -13.67 9.06
CA GLU A 95 3.15 -14.86 8.21
C GLU A 95 4.42 -15.70 8.06
N LYS A 96 5.61 -15.07 8.05
CA LYS A 96 6.87 -15.78 7.82
C LYS A 96 7.67 -16.06 9.07
N PHE A 97 7.55 -15.20 10.07
CA PHE A 97 8.39 -15.23 11.27
C PHE A 97 7.55 -15.36 12.56
N GLY A 98 6.23 -15.44 12.45
CA GLY A 98 5.29 -15.61 13.57
C GLY A 98 4.89 -14.29 14.23
N GLU A 99 5.74 -13.28 14.19
CA GLU A 99 5.46 -11.93 14.66
C GLU A 99 6.14 -10.86 13.80
N ALA A 100 5.66 -9.62 13.90
CA ALA A 100 6.33 -8.49 13.28
C ALA A 100 7.31 -7.87 14.28
N ALA A 101 8.51 -7.52 13.82
CA ALA A 101 9.50 -6.84 14.64
C ALA A 101 8.90 -5.57 15.30
N PRO A 102 9.24 -5.24 16.57
CA PRO A 102 8.67 -4.08 17.27
C PRO A 102 8.81 -2.76 16.52
N GLU A 103 9.86 -2.61 15.72
CA GLU A 103 10.06 -1.43 14.89
C GLU A 103 9.05 -1.33 13.73
N VAL A 104 8.68 -2.46 13.12
CA VAL A 104 7.62 -2.49 12.09
C VAL A 104 6.28 -2.10 12.71
N GLU A 105 5.97 -2.60 13.90
CA GLU A 105 4.76 -2.21 14.64
C GLU A 105 4.76 -0.70 14.93
N ALA A 106 5.90 -0.13 15.33
CA ALA A 106 6.02 1.31 15.52
C ALA A 106 5.79 2.10 14.21
N PHE A 107 6.27 1.60 13.06
CA PHE A 107 6.00 2.24 11.77
C PHE A 107 4.52 2.22 11.40
N VAL A 108 3.81 1.11 11.64
CA VAL A 108 2.37 0.99 11.39
C VAL A 108 1.56 2.00 12.21
N GLN A 109 1.95 2.24 13.46
CA GLN A 109 1.26 3.21 14.32
C GLN A 109 1.52 4.66 13.90
N ASN A 110 2.79 4.98 13.65
CA ASN A 110 3.25 6.36 13.48
C ASN A 110 3.13 6.91 12.05
N ASN A 111 2.84 6.06 11.05
CA ASN A 111 2.74 6.46 9.65
C ASN A 111 1.38 6.06 9.05
N PRO A 112 0.26 6.64 9.54
CA PRO A 112 -1.04 6.40 8.94
C PRO A 112 -1.11 6.94 7.50
N TYR A 113 -1.88 6.24 6.66
CA TYR A 113 -2.32 6.74 5.37
C TYR A 113 -3.70 7.38 5.53
N ASP A 114 -4.01 8.37 4.69
CA ASP A 114 -5.29 9.08 4.74
C ASP A 114 -6.46 8.24 4.20
N LEU A 115 -6.15 7.29 3.32
CA LEU A 115 -7.06 6.28 2.81
C LEU A 115 -6.28 5.05 2.34
N SER A 116 -6.77 3.87 2.68
CA SER A 116 -6.30 2.60 2.12
C SER A 116 -7.29 2.05 1.08
N LEU A 117 -6.81 1.76 -0.13
CA LEU A 117 -7.53 1.05 -1.16
C LEU A 117 -7.22 -0.44 -1.05
N LEU A 118 -8.10 -1.18 -0.38
CA LEU A 118 -7.92 -2.60 -0.08
C LEU A 118 -8.35 -3.46 -1.28
N CYS A 119 -7.37 -4.03 -1.99
CA CYS A 119 -7.59 -4.80 -3.21
C CYS A 119 -7.90 -6.27 -2.90
N ARG A 120 -9.09 -6.74 -3.29
CA ARG A 120 -9.47 -8.17 -3.22
C ARG A 120 -8.68 -8.99 -4.24
N PRO A 121 -8.23 -10.21 -3.93
CA PRO A 121 -7.53 -11.11 -4.86
C PRO A 121 -8.48 -11.92 -5.76
N ASP A 122 -9.55 -11.31 -6.28
CA ASP A 122 -10.58 -11.97 -7.10
C ASP A 122 -10.18 -12.17 -8.58
N MET A 123 -8.93 -11.89 -8.92
CA MET A 123 -8.35 -12.12 -10.25
C MET A 123 -7.57 -13.44 -10.28
N PRO A 124 -7.42 -14.05 -11.48
CA PRO A 124 -6.59 -15.24 -11.63
C PRO A 124 -5.20 -15.05 -11.04
N TRP A 125 -4.66 -16.11 -10.46
CA TRP A 125 -3.27 -16.12 -10.05
C TRP A 125 -2.37 -15.95 -11.27
N GLU A 126 -1.41 -15.04 -11.17
CA GLU A 126 -0.32 -14.93 -12.13
C GLU A 126 0.97 -15.46 -11.47
N ALA A 127 1.70 -16.32 -12.18
CA ALA A 127 2.93 -16.90 -11.64
C ALA A 127 4.04 -15.84 -11.61
N ASP A 128 4.71 -15.74 -10.47
CA ASP A 128 5.83 -14.82 -10.26
C ASP A 128 6.80 -15.48 -9.25
N PRO A 129 8.12 -15.46 -9.47
CA PRO A 129 9.09 -16.12 -8.58
C PRO A 129 9.10 -15.60 -7.13
N LEU A 130 8.57 -14.40 -6.88
CA LEU A 130 8.55 -13.77 -5.56
C LEU A 130 7.21 -13.97 -4.83
N ARG A 131 6.26 -14.64 -5.46
CA ARG A 131 4.93 -14.88 -4.89
C ARG A 131 4.89 -16.19 -4.13
N GLU A 132 4.27 -16.20 -2.95
CA GLU A 132 4.45 -17.26 -1.95
C GLU A 132 3.16 -18.02 -1.61
N ASN A 133 1.98 -17.41 -1.75
CA ASN A 133 0.70 -17.98 -1.32
C ASN A 133 -0.34 -18.05 -2.46
N PRO A 134 -0.18 -18.94 -3.45
CA PRO A 134 -1.09 -19.06 -4.59
C PRO A 134 -2.52 -19.48 -4.21
N HIS A 135 -2.71 -20.17 -3.09
CA HIS A 135 -3.97 -20.83 -2.73
C HIS A 135 -4.67 -20.23 -1.51
N ASP A 136 -4.09 -19.20 -0.88
CA ASP A 136 -4.54 -18.71 0.43
C ASP A 136 -4.72 -17.19 0.48
N ARG A 137 -4.95 -16.59 -0.69
CA ARG A 137 -5.05 -15.14 -0.85
C ARG A 137 -6.26 -14.54 -0.14
N ASP A 138 -7.36 -15.29 -0.04
CA ASP A 138 -8.56 -14.82 0.66
C ASP A 138 -8.33 -14.73 2.19
N ARG A 139 -7.64 -15.71 2.79
CA ARG A 139 -7.22 -15.59 4.20
C ARG A 139 -6.29 -14.41 4.40
N LEU A 140 -5.31 -14.24 3.50
CA LEU A 140 -4.43 -13.07 3.57
C LEU A 140 -5.25 -11.78 3.50
N PHE A 141 -6.18 -11.65 2.54
CA PHE A 141 -7.08 -10.52 2.45
C PHE A 141 -7.81 -10.23 3.77
N ASP A 142 -8.34 -11.25 4.43
CA ASP A 142 -9.00 -11.10 5.73
C ASP A 142 -8.06 -10.55 6.82
N LEU A 143 -6.76 -10.88 6.78
CA LEU A 143 -5.75 -10.28 7.67
C LEU A 143 -5.55 -8.78 7.41
N TYR A 144 -5.50 -8.38 6.14
CA TYR A 144 -5.41 -6.96 5.77
C TYR A 144 -6.64 -6.18 6.25
N GLU A 145 -7.84 -6.69 5.96
CA GLU A 145 -9.08 -6.05 6.38
C GLU A 145 -9.19 -5.97 7.91
N LYS A 146 -8.85 -7.05 8.61
CA LYS A 146 -8.81 -7.09 10.07
C LYS A 146 -7.84 -6.05 10.63
N ALA A 147 -6.62 -5.98 10.10
CA ALA A 147 -5.62 -5.02 10.55
C ALA A 147 -6.08 -3.57 10.36
N LEU A 148 -6.67 -3.24 9.19
CA LEU A 148 -7.24 -1.91 8.94
C LEU A 148 -8.37 -1.56 9.93
N ARG A 149 -9.25 -2.52 10.22
CA ARG A 149 -10.36 -2.34 11.19
C ARG A 149 -9.86 -2.14 12.63
N GLU A 150 -8.91 -2.96 13.08
CA GLU A 150 -8.35 -2.88 14.43
C GLU A 150 -7.59 -1.56 14.66
N LEU A 151 -6.89 -1.09 13.63
CA LEU A 151 -6.16 0.19 13.64
C LEU A 151 -7.06 1.40 13.35
N GLN A 152 -8.37 1.16 13.11
CA GLN A 152 -9.35 2.17 12.72
C GLN A 152 -8.88 3.03 11.52
N ARG A 153 -8.20 2.41 10.56
CA ARG A 153 -7.73 3.09 9.35
C ARG A 153 -8.89 3.19 8.35
N PRO A 154 -9.13 4.36 7.74
CA PRO A 154 -10.13 4.51 6.68
C PRO A 154 -9.71 3.68 5.46
N TYR A 155 -10.63 2.86 4.95
CA TYR A 155 -10.37 2.08 3.75
C TYR A 155 -11.60 1.96 2.85
N SER A 156 -11.35 1.61 1.59
CA SER A 156 -12.37 1.25 0.62
C SER A 156 -11.99 -0.06 -0.07
N LEU A 157 -12.98 -0.95 -0.20
CA LEU A 157 -12.81 -2.22 -0.88
C LEU A 157 -12.74 -2.01 -2.39
N ILE A 158 -11.74 -2.64 -3.03
CA ILE A 158 -11.52 -2.59 -4.48
C ILE A 158 -11.53 -4.01 -5.03
N GLU A 159 -12.50 -4.28 -5.90
CA GLU A 159 -12.77 -5.61 -6.46
C GLU A 159 -13.31 -5.52 -7.89
N GLY A 160 -13.35 -6.65 -8.58
CA GLY A 160 -13.85 -6.79 -9.94
C GLY A 160 -12.79 -6.52 -11.03
N PRO A 161 -13.23 -6.40 -12.30
CA PRO A 161 -12.37 -6.07 -13.42
C PRO A 161 -11.70 -4.69 -13.30
N HIS A 162 -10.63 -4.48 -14.09
CA HIS A 162 -9.80 -3.28 -14.03
C HIS A 162 -10.58 -1.96 -14.04
N GLU A 163 -11.52 -1.78 -14.97
CA GLU A 163 -12.30 -0.54 -15.08
C GLU A 163 -13.16 -0.27 -13.84
N GLN A 164 -13.74 -1.32 -13.24
CA GLN A 164 -14.54 -1.20 -12.01
C GLN A 164 -13.66 -0.81 -10.83
N ARG A 165 -12.46 -1.40 -10.72
CA ARG A 165 -11.47 -1.07 -9.69
C ARG A 165 -11.04 0.39 -9.76
N VAL A 166 -10.73 0.87 -10.97
CA VAL A 166 -10.37 2.27 -11.20
C VAL A 166 -11.54 3.19 -10.82
N GLY A 167 -12.76 2.89 -11.29
CA GLY A 167 -13.94 3.68 -10.96
C GLY A 167 -14.22 3.75 -9.45
N ALA A 168 -14.13 2.63 -8.74
CA ALA A 168 -14.30 2.56 -7.29
C ALA A 168 -13.23 3.35 -6.54
N ALA A 169 -11.96 3.22 -6.95
CA ALA A 169 -10.85 3.96 -6.34
C ALA A 169 -10.99 5.48 -6.54
N LEU A 170 -11.35 5.94 -7.74
CA LEU A 170 -11.59 7.35 -8.03
C LEU A 170 -12.77 7.91 -7.23
N ALA A 171 -13.84 7.14 -7.08
CA ALA A 171 -14.99 7.52 -6.26
C ALA A 171 -14.60 7.65 -4.77
N ALA A 172 -13.84 6.69 -4.24
CA ALA A 172 -13.38 6.70 -2.85
C ALA A 172 -12.45 7.89 -2.56
N ILE A 173 -11.42 8.09 -3.38
CA ILE A 173 -10.50 9.24 -3.25
C ILE A 173 -11.28 10.56 -3.39
N GLY A 174 -12.16 10.65 -4.40
CA GLY A 174 -12.99 11.83 -4.63
C GLY A 174 -13.91 12.17 -3.46
N SER A 175 -14.49 11.17 -2.79
CA SER A 175 -15.31 11.38 -1.57
C SER A 175 -14.46 11.93 -0.44
N MET A 176 -13.34 11.27 -0.13
CA MET A 176 -12.42 11.69 0.93
C MET A 176 -11.88 13.12 0.70
N LEU A 177 -11.60 13.50 -0.55
CA LEU A 177 -11.16 14.87 -0.87
C LEU A 177 -12.25 15.92 -0.67
N LYS A 178 -13.54 15.59 -0.88
CA LYS A 178 -14.67 16.51 -0.63
C LYS A 178 -14.89 16.73 0.86
N ASP A 179 -14.69 15.69 1.67
CA ASP A 179 -14.89 15.73 3.11
C ASP A 179 -13.73 16.42 3.86
N ARG A 180 -12.60 16.65 3.19
CA ARG A 180 -11.52 17.51 3.70
C ARG A 180 -11.82 18.97 3.37
N PRO A 181 -12.09 19.85 4.35
CA PRO A 181 -12.09 21.28 4.09
C PRO A 181 -10.70 21.66 3.56
N MET A 182 -10.64 22.27 2.38
CA MET A 182 -9.41 22.87 1.86
C MET A 182 -8.93 23.90 2.90
N ARG A 183 -7.90 23.57 3.67
CA ARG A 183 -7.24 24.50 4.59
C ARG A 183 -6.34 25.45 3.81
#